data_AF-A0A380ZRZ0-F1
#
_entry.id   AF-A0A380ZRZ0-F1
#
_cell.length_a   1.000
_cell.length_b   1.000
_cell.length_c   1.000
_cell.angle_alpha   90.00
_cell.angle_beta   90.00
_cell.angle_gamma   90.00
#
_symmetry.space_group_name_H-M   'P 1'
#
loop_
_entity.id
_entity.type
_entity.pdbx_description
1 polymer ?
#
loop_
_entity_poly.entity_id
_entity_poly.type
_entity_poly.pdbx_seq_one_letter_code
_entity_poly.pdbx_strand_id
1 'polypeptide(L)'
;MQRIIQMRLFEANVSATFHAGDFSLSAGFGPMHYSSHAGSGLKGWEYRKSVMANYDDGKFGMSLGTNFWSGLHEQQTGMIGFRHGDFSMSYENDGKPFSGTLGDGGDSYRTAAASIGIGDFSLGMNLFTGLRDKKSYEIENSGKWDGKEGELGMPVIKNRIHYKYGLVYEKESKYRLGALYIGYKNYRFGIDSDRHVRHTFQNRWTHNARFAAQRAFEVIDFNTYKYFQYHTKNKFTSW
;
A
#
# COMPACT_ATOMS: atom_id res chain seq x y z
N MET A 1 2.01 -20.59 -11.86
CA MET A 1 2.53 -19.56 -12.79
C MET A 1 3.57 -18.75 -12.02
N GLN A 2 4.84 -18.82 -12.42
CA GLN A 2 5.95 -18.16 -11.71
C GLN A 2 5.92 -16.64 -11.99
N ARG A 3 5.52 -15.81 -11.02
CA ARG A 3 5.66 -14.34 -11.10
C ARG A 3 7.12 -13.94 -10.82
N ILE A 4 8.05 -14.36 -11.68
CA ILE A 4 9.50 -14.21 -11.42
C ILE A 4 10.03 -12.82 -11.79
N ILE A 5 9.33 -12.04 -12.61
CA ILE A 5 9.82 -10.73 -13.06
C ILE A 5 8.67 -9.73 -13.11
N GLN A 6 8.64 -8.81 -12.14
CA GLN A 6 7.83 -7.59 -12.23
C GLN A 6 8.55 -6.62 -13.16
N MET A 7 8.00 -6.37 -14.35
CA MET A 7 8.60 -5.49 -15.35
C MET A 7 7.79 -4.20 -15.50
N ARG A 8 8.26 -3.15 -14.81
CA ARG A 8 7.99 -1.76 -15.17
C ARG A 8 8.87 -1.42 -16.37
N LEU A 9 8.25 -1.07 -17.50
CA LEU A 9 8.99 -0.76 -18.74
C LEU A 9 9.45 0.70 -18.77
N PHE A 10 8.68 1.58 -18.15
CA PHE A 10 8.96 3.01 -18.14
C PHE A 10 8.49 3.63 -16.83
N GLU A 11 9.29 4.56 -16.32
CA GLU A 11 8.98 5.46 -15.22
C GLU A 11 9.65 6.80 -15.50
N ALA A 12 8.89 7.87 -15.37
CA ALA A 12 9.45 9.21 -15.22
C ALA A 12 8.88 9.86 -13.97
N ASN A 13 9.64 10.78 -13.38
CA ASN A 13 9.16 11.64 -12.32
C ASN A 13 9.60 13.07 -12.59
N VAL A 14 8.62 13.98 -12.64
CA VAL A 14 8.85 15.42 -12.70
C VAL A 14 8.37 15.99 -11.38
N SER A 15 9.18 16.84 -10.74
CA SER A 15 8.79 17.47 -9.48
C SER A 15 9.31 18.88 -9.36
N ALA A 16 8.55 19.71 -8.64
CA ALA A 16 8.94 21.05 -8.24
C ALA A 16 8.91 21.11 -6.71
N THR A 17 9.91 21.76 -6.13
CA THR A 17 10.02 21.92 -4.67
C THR A 17 10.33 23.38 -4.35
N PHE A 18 9.52 23.95 -3.48
CA PHE A 18 9.75 25.26 -2.86
C PHE A 18 10.33 25.06 -1.47
N HIS A 19 11.35 25.84 -1.11
CA HIS A 19 12.02 25.80 0.18
C HIS A 19 11.87 27.13 0.92
N ALA A 20 11.63 27.05 2.23
CA ALA A 20 11.63 28.18 3.15
C ALA A 20 12.33 27.75 4.45
N GLY A 21 13.65 27.98 4.52
CA GLY A 21 14.50 27.41 5.56
C GLY A 21 14.44 25.88 5.54
N ASP A 22 14.22 25.29 6.71
CA ASP A 22 14.11 23.83 6.89
C ASP A 22 12.77 23.26 6.38
N PHE A 23 11.81 24.10 6.00
CA PHE A 23 10.53 23.67 5.47
C PHE A 23 10.56 23.58 3.94
N SER A 24 9.86 22.61 3.37
CA SER A 24 9.61 22.56 1.93
C SER A 24 8.21 22.09 1.56
N LEU A 25 7.70 22.60 0.45
CA LEU A 25 6.48 22.11 -0.19
C LEU A 25 6.85 21.58 -1.58
N SER A 26 6.48 20.34 -1.85
CA SER A 26 6.82 19.63 -3.07
C SER A 26 5.56 19.18 -3.80
N ALA A 27 5.54 19.34 -5.12
CA ALA A 27 4.55 18.73 -5.99
C ALA A 27 5.25 17.87 -7.06
N GLY A 28 4.61 16.79 -7.48
CA GLY A 28 5.19 15.87 -8.45
C GLY A 28 4.16 15.21 -9.36
N PHE A 29 4.62 14.82 -10.54
CA PHE A 29 3.87 14.00 -11.49
C PHE A 29 4.76 12.84 -11.96
N GLY A 30 4.20 11.64 -12.02
CA GLY A 30 4.92 10.45 -12.45
C GLY A 30 4.08 9.53 -13.34
N PRO A 31 4.32 9.51 -14.66
CA PRO A 31 3.77 8.49 -15.54
C PRO A 31 4.59 7.19 -15.46
N MET A 32 3.90 6.06 -15.40
CA MET A 32 4.47 4.71 -15.35
C MET A 32 3.76 3.81 -16.35
N HIS A 33 4.50 2.95 -17.04
CA HIS A 33 3.91 1.91 -17.88
C HIS A 33 4.39 0.53 -17.43
N TYR A 34 3.43 -0.35 -17.17
CA TYR A 34 3.67 -1.71 -16.71
C TYR A 34 3.42 -2.71 -17.83
N SER A 35 4.37 -3.63 -18.04
CA SER A 35 4.09 -4.86 -18.78
C SER A 35 3.34 -5.88 -17.91
N SER A 36 3.61 -5.83 -16.60
CA SER A 36 2.87 -6.55 -15.56
C SER A 36 2.98 -5.76 -14.25
N HIS A 37 1.86 -5.21 -13.79
CA HIS A 37 1.79 -4.39 -12.57
C HIS A 37 2.06 -5.23 -11.33
N ALA A 38 2.88 -4.73 -10.39
CA ALA A 38 3.36 -5.50 -9.23
C ALA A 38 2.23 -6.10 -8.38
N GLY A 39 1.16 -5.34 -8.16
CA GLY A 39 0.01 -5.79 -7.34
C GLY A 39 -1.01 -6.64 -8.08
N SER A 40 -1.27 -6.33 -9.35
CA SER A 40 -2.42 -6.87 -10.10
C SER A 40 -2.07 -7.76 -11.28
N GLY A 41 -0.83 -7.70 -11.76
CA GLY A 41 -0.37 -8.36 -12.98
C GLY A 41 -0.82 -7.69 -14.28
N LEU A 42 -1.66 -6.66 -14.22
CA LEU A 42 -2.22 -5.98 -15.39
C LEU A 42 -1.16 -5.21 -16.17
N LYS A 43 -1.36 -5.11 -17.49
CA LYS A 43 -0.57 -4.26 -18.39
C LYS A 43 -1.30 -2.93 -18.59
N GLY A 44 -0.56 -1.83 -18.54
CA GLY A 44 -1.10 -0.51 -18.89
C GLY A 44 -0.38 0.65 -18.24
N TRP A 45 -0.98 1.83 -18.42
CA TRP A 45 -0.48 3.09 -17.88
C TRP A 45 -1.06 3.37 -16.51
N GLU A 46 -0.21 3.94 -15.66
CA GLU A 46 -0.60 4.52 -14.39
C GLU A 46 0.06 5.87 -14.23
N TYR A 47 -0.63 6.79 -13.59
CA TYR A 47 -0.16 8.14 -13.35
C TYR A 47 -0.26 8.44 -11.87
N ARG A 48 0.73 9.14 -11.34
CA ARG A 48 0.73 9.62 -9.96
C ARG A 48 0.88 11.13 -9.93
N LYS A 49 -0.03 11.81 -9.25
CA LYS A 49 0.13 13.21 -8.84
C LYS A 49 0.39 13.24 -7.35
N SER A 50 1.40 13.98 -6.91
CA SER A 50 1.86 13.97 -5.54
C SER A 50 1.96 15.38 -4.97
N VAL A 51 1.59 15.56 -3.71
CA VAL A 51 1.85 16.78 -2.93
C VAL A 51 2.42 16.37 -1.58
N MET A 52 3.46 17.07 -1.12
CA MET A 52 4.16 16.72 0.11
C MET A 52 4.74 17.97 0.80
N ALA A 53 4.44 18.11 2.09
CA ALA A 53 5.12 19.04 2.98
C ALA A 53 6.25 18.30 3.72
N ASN A 54 7.39 18.97 3.91
CA ASN A 54 8.51 18.44 4.68
C ASN A 54 9.05 19.49 5.64
N TYR A 55 9.62 18.99 6.73
CA TYR A 55 10.58 19.70 7.58
C TYR A 55 11.87 18.87 7.58
N ASP A 56 13.03 19.48 7.35
CA ASP A 56 14.32 18.81 7.42
C ASP A 56 15.43 19.81 7.81
N ASP A 57 16.05 19.62 8.98
CA ASP A 57 17.13 20.48 9.52
C ASP A 57 18.55 19.91 9.26
N GLY A 58 18.65 18.89 8.40
CA GLY A 58 19.87 18.15 8.12
C GLY A 58 20.09 16.96 9.07
N LYS A 59 19.63 17.01 10.31
CA LYS A 59 19.73 15.89 11.28
C LYS A 59 18.43 15.13 11.40
N PHE A 60 17.31 15.82 11.43
CA PHE A 60 15.96 15.33 11.60
C PHE A 60 15.11 15.74 10.41
N GLY A 61 14.27 14.83 9.94
CA GLY A 61 13.33 15.09 8.86
C GLY A 61 11.97 14.46 9.12
N MET A 62 10.91 15.17 8.74
CA MET A 62 9.55 14.66 8.68
C MET A 62 8.92 15.01 7.34
N SER A 63 8.15 14.08 6.78
CA SER A 63 7.37 14.31 5.57
C SER A 63 5.93 13.89 5.77
N LEU A 64 5.01 14.65 5.18
CA LEU A 64 3.59 14.32 5.11
C LEU A 64 3.10 14.63 3.70
N GLY A 65 2.47 13.66 3.05
CA GLY A 65 2.04 13.84 1.67
C GLY A 65 0.85 12.98 1.29
N THR A 66 0.39 13.20 0.06
CA THR A 66 -0.67 12.44 -0.58
C THR A 66 -0.33 12.19 -2.04
N ASN A 67 -0.78 11.04 -2.54
CA ASN A 67 -0.68 10.63 -3.93
C ASN A 67 -2.07 10.36 -4.49
N PHE A 68 -2.34 10.92 -5.66
CA PHE A 68 -3.50 10.59 -6.48
C PHE A 68 -3.03 9.71 -7.63
N TRP A 69 -3.47 8.46 -7.61
CA TRP A 69 -3.21 7.45 -8.63
C TRP A 69 -4.35 7.42 -9.63
N SER A 70 -4.03 7.28 -10.93
CA SER A 70 -5.01 7.06 -11.98
C SER A 70 -4.52 6.14 -13.10
N GLY A 71 -5.43 5.65 -13.94
CA GLY A 71 -5.12 4.69 -14.99
C GLY A 71 -5.52 3.27 -14.59
N LEU A 72 -4.56 2.39 -14.31
CA LEU A 72 -4.82 0.99 -13.95
C LEU A 72 -5.64 0.84 -12.66
N HIS A 73 -5.29 1.57 -11.61
CA HIS A 73 -5.91 1.50 -10.29
C HIS A 73 -6.06 2.90 -9.72
N GLU A 74 -7.23 3.50 -9.92
CA GLU A 74 -7.56 4.81 -9.35
C GLU A 74 -7.66 4.73 -7.84
N GLN A 75 -6.92 5.61 -7.15
CA GLN A 75 -6.81 5.60 -5.69
C GLN A 75 -6.18 6.89 -5.17
N GLN A 76 -6.47 7.26 -3.93
CA GLN A 76 -5.69 8.23 -3.16
C GLN A 76 -5.00 7.56 -1.97
N THR A 77 -3.67 7.71 -1.85
CA THR A 77 -2.89 7.24 -0.70
C THR A 77 -2.29 8.41 0.05
N GLY A 78 -2.28 8.33 1.38
CA GLY A 78 -1.56 9.26 2.25
C GLY A 78 -0.23 8.65 2.67
N MET A 79 0.76 9.49 2.94
CA MET A 79 2.07 9.03 3.40
C MET A 79 2.66 9.92 4.49
N ILE A 80 3.40 9.29 5.39
CA ILE A 80 4.24 9.94 6.39
C ILE A 80 5.64 9.35 6.33
N GLY A 81 6.65 10.20 6.50
CA GLY A 81 8.04 9.80 6.60
C GLY A 81 8.74 10.46 7.77
N PHE A 82 9.78 9.78 8.24
CA PHE A 82 10.66 10.21 9.32
C PHE A 82 12.10 9.93 8.93
N ARG A 83 13.01 10.82 9.29
CA ARG A 83 14.45 10.67 9.11
C ARG A 83 15.18 11.18 10.35
N HIS A 84 16.20 10.46 10.80
CA HIS A 84 17.13 10.96 11.81
C HIS A 84 18.55 10.44 11.51
N GLY A 85 19.43 11.32 11.01
CA GLY A 85 20.72 10.92 10.45
C GLY A 85 20.51 9.95 9.28
N ASP A 86 21.12 8.77 9.38
CA ASP A 86 21.01 7.69 8.40
C ASP A 86 19.74 6.85 8.57
N PHE A 87 19.07 6.94 9.72
CA PHE A 87 17.83 6.22 9.96
C PHE A 87 16.67 6.87 9.21
N SER A 88 15.81 6.05 8.62
CA SER A 88 14.57 6.51 8.00
C SER A 88 13.43 5.52 8.25
N MET A 89 12.21 6.05 8.23
CA MET A 89 10.97 5.26 8.24
C MET A 89 9.96 5.91 7.30
N SER A 90 9.16 5.08 6.62
CA SER A 90 8.01 5.54 5.84
C SER A 90 6.80 4.66 6.09
N TYR A 91 5.62 5.26 5.97
CA TYR A 91 4.33 4.57 5.94
C TYR A 91 3.41 5.24 4.92
N GLU A 92 2.82 4.45 4.04
CA GLU A 92 1.86 4.89 3.02
C GLU A 92 0.63 3.98 3.07
N ASN A 93 -0.57 4.55 3.10
CA ASN A 93 -1.84 3.83 3.22
C ASN A 93 -2.99 4.67 2.62
N ASP A 94 -4.02 4.05 2.06
CA ASP A 94 -5.25 4.73 1.60
C ASP A 94 -6.31 4.87 2.71
N GLY A 95 -6.32 3.93 3.65
CA GLY A 95 -7.09 3.91 4.89
C GLY A 95 -6.47 4.68 6.05
N LYS A 96 -6.75 4.23 7.27
CA LYS A 96 -6.30 4.92 8.49
C LYS A 96 -4.77 4.93 8.61
N PRO A 97 -4.17 6.05 9.04
CA PRO A 97 -4.80 7.25 9.61
C PRO A 97 -5.18 8.33 8.56
N PHE A 98 -5.03 8.06 7.26
CA PHE A 98 -5.20 9.05 6.19
C PHE A 98 -6.62 9.12 5.60
N SER A 99 -7.44 8.10 5.87
CA SER A 99 -8.83 7.97 5.41
C SER A 99 -9.62 9.28 5.56
N GLY A 100 -10.19 9.77 4.44
CA GLY A 100 -11.03 10.97 4.39
C GLY A 100 -10.25 12.29 4.33
N THR A 101 -8.92 12.24 4.30
CA THR A 101 -8.06 13.44 4.16
C THR A 101 -7.00 13.22 3.08
N LEU A 102 -5.89 12.58 3.44
CA LEU A 102 -4.76 12.30 2.55
C LEU A 102 -4.90 10.95 1.83
N GLY A 103 -5.86 10.12 2.23
CA GLY A 103 -6.22 8.86 1.58
C GLY A 103 -7.74 8.73 1.43
N ASP A 104 -8.18 7.92 0.47
CA ASP A 104 -9.61 7.79 0.13
C ASP A 104 -10.41 6.87 1.07
N GLY A 105 -9.75 6.12 1.95
CA GLY A 105 -10.39 5.22 2.92
C GLY A 105 -10.83 3.87 2.35
N GLY A 106 -10.43 3.52 1.13
CA GLY A 106 -10.88 2.31 0.45
C GLY A 106 -10.40 1.01 1.10
N ASP A 107 -9.17 1.00 1.65
CA ASP A 107 -8.42 -0.23 1.97
C ASP A 107 -8.28 -1.12 0.72
N SER A 108 -8.14 -0.47 -0.43
CA SER A 108 -8.11 -1.04 -1.77
C SER A 108 -6.70 -0.99 -2.33
N TYR A 109 -6.42 -1.74 -3.38
CA TYR A 109 -5.19 -1.61 -4.17
C TYR A 109 -3.95 -1.40 -3.31
N ARG A 110 -3.33 -0.21 -3.26
CA ARG A 110 -2.18 0.12 -2.38
C ARG A 110 -2.59 0.32 -0.92
N THR A 111 -3.14 -0.73 -0.30
CA THR A 111 -3.67 -0.67 1.07
C THR A 111 -2.61 -0.34 2.11
N ALA A 112 -1.38 -0.84 1.99
CA ALA A 112 -0.33 -0.46 2.94
C ALA A 112 1.07 -0.66 2.36
N ALA A 113 1.95 0.29 2.64
CA ALA A 113 3.39 0.13 2.49
C ALA A 113 4.09 0.71 3.73
N ALA A 114 5.11 0.02 4.21
CA ALA A 114 5.93 0.50 5.31
C ALA A 114 7.39 0.14 5.07
N SER A 115 8.31 1.01 5.46
CA SER A 115 9.73 0.70 5.42
C SER A 115 10.49 1.33 6.57
N ILE A 116 11.57 0.67 6.98
CA ILE A 116 12.63 1.23 7.82
C ILE A 116 13.95 1.13 7.06
N GLY A 117 14.83 2.10 7.23
CA GLY A 117 16.10 2.15 6.51
C GLY A 117 17.24 2.68 7.36
N ILE A 118 18.45 2.27 7.00
CA ILE A 118 19.72 2.79 7.52
C ILE A 118 20.65 2.97 6.32
N GLY A 119 20.94 4.24 6.00
CA GLY A 119 21.74 4.61 4.83
C GLY A 119 21.13 4.06 3.53
N ASP A 120 21.87 3.20 2.84
CA ASP A 120 21.42 2.59 1.57
C ASP A 120 20.55 1.33 1.75
N PHE A 121 20.46 0.79 2.96
CA PHE A 121 19.71 -0.43 3.24
C PHE A 121 18.31 -0.13 3.76
N SER A 122 17.35 -0.99 3.42
CA SER A 122 16.02 -0.94 4.00
C SER A 122 15.41 -2.32 4.24
N LEU A 123 14.47 -2.40 5.16
CA LEU A 123 13.52 -3.50 5.30
C LEU A 123 12.12 -2.90 5.09
N GLY A 124 11.33 -3.49 4.20
CA GLY A 124 10.02 -2.94 3.88
C GLY A 124 8.98 -3.98 3.50
N MET A 125 7.73 -3.54 3.48
CA MET A 125 6.59 -4.31 3.02
C MET A 125 5.68 -3.47 2.12
N ASN A 126 5.05 -4.13 1.15
CA ASN A 126 4.03 -3.56 0.28
C ASN A 126 2.86 -4.56 0.15
N LEU A 127 1.66 -4.12 0.50
CA LEU A 127 0.45 -4.93 0.54
C LEU A 127 -0.56 -4.42 -0.48
N PHE A 128 -0.99 -5.29 -1.40
CA PHE A 128 -1.95 -4.93 -2.44
C PHE A 128 -3.22 -5.80 -2.39
N THR A 129 -4.40 -5.18 -2.51
CA THR A 129 -5.72 -5.84 -2.41
C THR A 129 -6.62 -5.55 -3.62
N GLY A 130 -7.81 -6.18 -3.67
CA GLY A 130 -8.84 -5.86 -4.65
C GLY A 130 -9.52 -4.51 -4.38
N LEU A 131 -10.43 -4.14 -5.29
CA LEU A 131 -11.16 -2.88 -5.19
C LEU A 131 -12.14 -2.91 -4.00
N ARG A 132 -12.06 -1.87 -3.18
CA ARG A 132 -13.05 -1.51 -2.17
C ARG A 132 -13.26 0.00 -2.23
N ASP A 133 -14.50 0.41 -2.06
CA ASP A 133 -14.92 1.80 -2.13
C ASP A 133 -16.08 2.04 -1.16
N LYS A 134 -16.59 3.27 -1.10
CA LYS A 134 -17.72 3.64 -0.22
C LYS A 134 -18.92 2.68 -0.35
N LYS A 135 -19.28 2.28 -1.57
CA LYS A 135 -20.38 1.33 -1.81
C LYS A 135 -20.10 -0.05 -1.21
N SER A 136 -18.84 -0.48 -1.23
CA SER A 136 -18.42 -1.73 -0.61
C SER A 136 -18.67 -1.70 0.90
N TYR A 137 -18.27 -0.61 1.57
CA TYR A 137 -18.57 -0.39 2.98
C TYR A 137 -20.07 -0.27 3.27
N GLU A 138 -20.85 0.40 2.41
CA GLU A 138 -22.31 0.48 2.57
C GLU A 138 -22.99 -0.89 2.50
N ILE A 139 -22.55 -1.76 1.58
CA ILE A 139 -23.05 -3.13 1.43
C ILE A 139 -22.67 -4.00 2.65
N GLU A 140 -21.43 -3.88 3.12
CA GLU A 140 -20.95 -4.57 4.32
C GLU A 140 -21.69 -4.10 5.58
N ASN A 141 -21.77 -2.80 5.81
CA ASN A 141 -22.33 -2.23 7.04
C ASN A 141 -23.86 -2.34 7.11
N SER A 142 -24.54 -2.48 5.98
CA SER A 142 -25.98 -2.78 5.94
C SER A 142 -26.32 -4.26 6.16
N GLY A 143 -25.31 -5.13 6.34
CA GLY A 143 -25.51 -6.57 6.48
C GLY A 143 -25.96 -7.28 5.21
N LYS A 144 -26.09 -6.59 4.07
CA LYS A 144 -26.45 -7.20 2.78
C LYS A 144 -25.41 -8.20 2.28
N TRP A 145 -24.17 -8.07 2.73
CA TRP A 145 -23.07 -8.93 2.34
C TRP A 145 -23.06 -10.27 3.08
N ASP A 146 -23.18 -10.24 4.41
CA ASP A 146 -22.92 -11.39 5.28
C ASP A 146 -23.97 -11.58 6.40
N GLY A 147 -25.09 -10.85 6.33
CA GLY A 147 -26.18 -10.90 7.29
C GLY A 147 -25.93 -10.14 8.58
N LYS A 148 -24.80 -9.43 8.74
CA LYS A 148 -24.49 -8.66 9.96
C LYS A 148 -24.17 -7.21 9.69
N GLU A 149 -24.95 -6.35 10.33
CA GLU A 149 -24.78 -4.90 10.27
C GLU A 149 -23.54 -4.41 11.03
N GLY A 150 -23.04 -3.23 10.62
CA GLY A 150 -21.88 -2.56 11.22
C GLY A 150 -20.54 -2.97 10.62
N GLU A 151 -19.45 -2.38 11.13
CA GLU A 151 -18.07 -2.55 10.59
C GLU A 151 -17.48 -3.97 10.76
N LEU A 152 -18.07 -4.76 11.67
CA LEU A 152 -17.63 -6.13 11.96
C LEU A 152 -18.62 -7.14 11.38
N GLY A 153 -18.12 -8.02 10.51
CA GLY A 153 -18.92 -9.07 9.90
C GLY A 153 -19.12 -10.31 10.75
N MET A 154 -19.76 -11.32 10.16
CA MET A 154 -19.95 -12.63 10.77
C MET A 154 -18.65 -13.43 10.72
N PRO A 155 -18.17 -14.01 11.84
CA PRO A 155 -17.01 -14.88 11.81
C PRO A 155 -17.18 -16.01 10.80
N VAL A 156 -16.16 -16.27 9.98
CA VAL A 156 -16.23 -17.31 8.95
C VAL A 156 -14.92 -18.10 8.90
N ILE A 157 -15.03 -19.40 8.63
CA ILE A 157 -13.88 -20.24 8.32
C ILE A 157 -13.88 -20.50 6.83
N LYS A 158 -12.83 -20.06 6.13
CA LYS A 158 -12.66 -20.30 4.69
C LYS A 158 -11.20 -20.65 4.40
N ASN A 159 -10.97 -21.65 3.56
CA ASN A 159 -9.62 -22.17 3.24
C ASN A 159 -8.77 -22.48 4.49
N ARG A 160 -9.40 -23.07 5.51
CA ARG A 160 -8.78 -23.39 6.83
C ARG A 160 -8.23 -22.17 7.59
N ILE A 161 -8.73 -20.98 7.28
CA ILE A 161 -8.44 -19.73 8.02
C ILE A 161 -9.71 -19.28 8.71
N HIS A 162 -9.60 -18.97 10.00
CA HIS A 162 -10.66 -18.33 10.76
C HIS A 162 -10.55 -16.81 10.62
N TYR A 163 -11.57 -16.18 10.04
CA TYR A 163 -11.71 -14.73 9.91
C TYR A 163 -12.65 -14.23 11.00
N LYS A 164 -12.06 -13.74 12.10
CA LYS A 164 -12.75 -13.36 13.34
C LYS A 164 -13.90 -12.37 13.14
N TYR A 165 -13.75 -11.44 12.19
CA TYR A 165 -14.72 -10.38 11.93
C TYR A 165 -15.32 -10.48 10.52
N GLY A 166 -15.33 -11.68 9.93
CA GLY A 166 -15.85 -11.89 8.59
C GLY A 166 -14.93 -11.41 7.48
N LEU A 167 -15.45 -11.45 6.25
CA LEU A 167 -14.73 -11.11 5.04
C LEU A 167 -15.26 -9.81 4.46
N VAL A 168 -14.38 -8.99 3.89
CA VAL A 168 -14.75 -7.79 3.13
C VAL A 168 -15.45 -8.15 1.81
N TYR A 169 -16.28 -7.24 1.32
CA TYR A 169 -16.81 -7.26 -0.03
C TYR A 169 -15.82 -6.55 -0.97
N GLU A 170 -15.14 -7.33 -1.81
CA GLU A 170 -14.28 -6.80 -2.87
C GLU A 170 -15.05 -6.78 -4.19
N LYS A 171 -14.96 -5.67 -4.89
CA LYS A 171 -15.51 -5.53 -6.24
C LYS A 171 -14.56 -6.12 -7.27
N GLU A 172 -15.15 -6.64 -8.33
CA GLU A 172 -14.41 -7.10 -9.52
C GLU A 172 -13.33 -8.14 -9.20
N SER A 173 -12.13 -7.96 -9.76
CA SER A 173 -11.01 -8.87 -9.59
C SER A 173 -10.34 -8.66 -8.24
N LYS A 174 -10.19 -9.75 -7.49
CA LYS A 174 -9.40 -9.78 -6.26
C LYS A 174 -7.91 -9.87 -6.60
N TYR A 175 -7.13 -8.92 -6.09
CA TYR A 175 -5.67 -8.91 -6.24
C TYR A 175 -4.98 -9.17 -4.92
N ARG A 176 -3.81 -9.80 -4.95
CA ARG A 176 -3.00 -10.03 -3.75
C ARG A 176 -1.53 -9.80 -4.04
N LEU A 177 -0.95 -8.92 -3.25
CA LEU A 177 0.49 -8.78 -3.07
C LEU A 177 0.75 -8.73 -1.58
N GLY A 178 1.71 -9.53 -1.13
CA GLY A 178 2.28 -9.44 0.20
C GLY A 178 3.79 -9.43 0.07
N ALA A 179 4.34 -8.31 -0.40
CA ALA A 179 5.78 -8.18 -0.57
C ALA A 179 6.43 -7.88 0.79
N LEU A 180 7.44 -8.66 1.17
CA LEU A 180 8.35 -8.39 2.28
C LEU A 180 9.77 -8.48 1.73
N TYR A 181 10.56 -7.43 1.87
CA TYR A 181 11.84 -7.31 1.19
C TYR A 181 12.91 -6.59 1.99
N ILE A 182 14.16 -6.91 1.66
CA ILE A 182 15.33 -6.11 1.97
C ILE A 182 15.65 -5.27 0.72
N GLY A 183 15.85 -3.97 0.93
CA GLY A 183 16.27 -3.02 -0.09
C GLY A 183 17.75 -2.71 0.02
N TYR A 184 18.39 -2.53 -1.14
CA TYR A 184 19.69 -1.89 -1.27
C TYR A 184 19.63 -0.89 -2.42
N LYS A 185 19.74 0.40 -2.11
CA LYS A 185 19.52 1.49 -3.07
C LYS A 185 18.17 1.31 -3.79
N ASN A 186 18.17 1.16 -5.11
CA ASN A 186 16.99 1.06 -5.95
C ASN A 186 16.43 -0.36 -6.09
N TYR A 187 17.12 -1.35 -5.53
CA TYR A 187 16.74 -2.76 -5.63
C TYR A 187 16.02 -3.22 -4.38
N ARG A 188 15.01 -4.07 -4.55
CA ARG A 188 14.29 -4.76 -3.48
C ARG A 188 14.29 -6.26 -3.78
N PHE A 189 14.64 -7.06 -2.77
CA PHE A 189 14.71 -8.51 -2.85
C PHE A 189 13.95 -9.13 -1.68
N GLY A 190 13.12 -10.13 -1.94
CA GLY A 190 12.42 -10.81 -0.85
C GLY A 190 11.41 -11.83 -1.32
N ILE A 191 10.26 -11.82 -0.67
CA ILE A 191 9.15 -12.73 -0.96
C ILE A 191 7.86 -11.97 -1.24
N ASP A 192 7.01 -12.56 -2.07
CA ASP A 192 5.60 -12.21 -2.22
C ASP A 192 4.74 -13.37 -1.71
N SER A 193 3.96 -13.14 -0.66
CA SER A 193 3.02 -14.12 -0.13
C SER A 193 1.77 -13.49 0.48
N ASP A 194 0.62 -13.78 -0.12
CA ASP A 194 -0.68 -13.46 0.47
C ASP A 194 -0.83 -14.12 1.85
N ARG A 195 -0.51 -15.42 1.94
CA ARG A 195 -0.68 -16.20 3.17
C ARG A 195 0.26 -15.79 4.31
N HIS A 196 1.54 -15.55 4.02
CA HIS A 196 2.55 -15.36 5.07
C HIS A 196 2.88 -13.89 5.35
N VAL A 197 2.68 -13.00 4.38
CA VAL A 197 2.93 -11.56 4.54
C VAL A 197 1.60 -10.82 4.66
N ARG A 198 0.82 -10.69 3.59
CA ARG A 198 -0.38 -9.83 3.59
C ARG A 198 -1.39 -10.23 4.67
N HIS A 199 -1.73 -11.51 4.76
CA HIS A 199 -2.63 -12.02 5.80
C HIS A 199 -2.10 -11.78 7.21
N THR A 200 -0.78 -11.92 7.42
CA THR A 200 -0.17 -11.70 8.73
C THR A 200 -0.29 -10.24 9.14
N PHE A 201 0.20 -9.31 8.32
CA PHE A 201 0.20 -7.89 8.66
C PHE A 201 -1.21 -7.29 8.63
N GLN A 202 -1.94 -7.47 7.54
CA GLN A 202 -3.25 -6.83 7.37
C GLN A 202 -4.33 -7.53 8.20
N ASN A 203 -4.58 -8.83 7.98
CA ASN A 203 -5.71 -9.49 8.64
C ASN A 203 -5.42 -9.76 10.12
N ARG A 204 -4.24 -10.30 10.47
CA ARG A 204 -3.97 -10.74 11.85
C ARG A 204 -3.51 -9.62 12.76
N TRP A 205 -2.64 -8.73 12.30
CA TRP A 205 -2.05 -7.70 13.17
C TRP A 205 -2.85 -6.41 13.17
N THR A 206 -3.48 -6.04 12.06
CA THR A 206 -4.31 -4.83 11.99
C THR A 206 -5.78 -5.17 12.19
N HIS A 207 -6.41 -5.93 11.29
CA HIS A 207 -7.87 -6.09 11.26
C HIS A 207 -8.41 -6.90 12.44
N ASN A 208 -7.62 -7.83 13.00
CA ASN A 208 -8.00 -8.57 14.20
C ASN A 208 -7.63 -7.84 15.52
N ALA A 209 -6.83 -6.77 15.46
CA ALA A 209 -6.41 -6.04 16.64
C ALA A 209 -7.51 -5.10 17.14
N ARG A 210 -7.50 -4.83 18.45
CA ARG A 210 -8.54 -4.04 19.13
C ARG A 210 -8.63 -2.59 18.65
N PHE A 211 -7.54 -2.02 18.16
CA PHE A 211 -7.47 -0.60 17.79
C PHE A 211 -7.98 -0.30 16.37
N ALA A 212 -8.01 -1.30 15.48
CA ALA A 212 -8.53 -1.14 14.13
C ALA A 212 -9.83 -1.93 13.94
N ALA A 213 -9.86 -3.22 14.34
CA ALA A 213 -11.01 -4.13 14.34
C ALA A 213 -11.92 -4.00 13.11
N GLN A 214 -11.65 -4.76 12.04
CA GLN A 214 -12.41 -4.68 10.77
C GLN A 214 -12.57 -6.05 10.10
N ARG A 215 -13.50 -6.16 9.14
CA ARG A 215 -13.59 -7.31 8.21
C ARG A 215 -12.25 -7.55 7.52
N ALA A 216 -11.93 -8.81 7.22
CA ALA A 216 -10.63 -9.19 6.67
C ALA A 216 -10.70 -9.52 5.16
N PHE A 217 -9.57 -9.45 4.46
CA PHE A 217 -9.51 -9.92 3.07
C PHE A 217 -9.33 -11.42 3.01
N GLU A 218 -10.02 -12.07 2.09
CA GLU A 218 -9.85 -13.49 1.83
C GLU A 218 -8.42 -13.78 1.37
N VAL A 219 -7.78 -14.80 1.96
CA VAL A 219 -6.54 -15.38 1.42
C VAL A 219 -6.91 -16.28 0.25
N ILE A 220 -6.42 -15.91 -0.94
CA ILE A 220 -6.72 -16.58 -2.20
C ILE A 220 -5.47 -17.19 -2.85
N ASP A 221 -4.26 -16.81 -2.41
CA ASP A 221 -3.01 -17.48 -2.81
C ASP A 221 -2.26 -18.01 -1.57
N PHE A 222 -1.88 -19.29 -1.63
CA PHE A 222 -1.17 -19.99 -0.56
C PHE A 222 0.30 -20.22 -0.88
N ASN A 223 0.74 -19.89 -2.10
CA ASN A 223 2.12 -19.98 -2.49
C ASN A 223 2.95 -18.81 -1.94
N THR A 224 4.26 -19.00 -1.97
CA THR A 224 5.24 -17.94 -1.73
C THR A 224 6.14 -17.85 -2.95
N TYR A 225 6.24 -16.66 -3.52
CA TYR A 225 7.08 -16.39 -4.68
C TYR A 225 8.29 -15.57 -4.27
N LYS A 226 9.34 -15.63 -5.10
CA LYS A 226 10.46 -14.69 -5.01
C LYS A 226 9.96 -13.31 -5.45
N TYR A 227 10.35 -12.28 -4.72
CA TYR A 227 10.07 -10.89 -5.05
C TYR A 227 11.35 -10.18 -5.45
N PHE A 228 11.29 -9.53 -6.61
CA PHE A 228 12.34 -8.65 -7.10
C PHE A 228 11.70 -7.42 -7.73
N GLN A 229 12.21 -6.24 -7.36
CA GLN A 229 11.79 -4.98 -7.95
C GLN A 229 13.00 -4.06 -8.07
N TYR A 230 13.22 -3.52 -9.27
CA TYR A 230 13.98 -2.29 -9.45
C TYR A 230 12.99 -1.13 -9.51
N HIS A 231 13.22 -0.10 -8.71
CA HIS A 231 12.37 1.10 -8.69
C HIS A 231 13.23 2.36 -8.65
N THR A 232 12.77 3.42 -9.29
CA THR A 232 13.39 4.73 -9.12
C THR A 232 12.99 5.24 -7.74
N LYS A 233 13.96 5.41 -6.82
CA LYS A 233 13.67 5.98 -5.50
C LYS A 233 12.94 7.31 -5.68
N ASN A 234 11.80 7.44 -5.02
CA ASN A 234 10.94 8.60 -5.16
C ASN A 234 10.47 9.07 -3.78
N LYS A 235 10.70 10.35 -3.45
CA LYS A 235 10.30 10.90 -2.16
C LYS A 235 8.80 10.83 -1.91
N PHE A 236 7.99 10.77 -2.96
CA PHE A 236 6.54 10.80 -2.87
C PHE A 236 5.89 9.44 -2.70
N THR A 237 6.61 8.30 -2.73
CA THR A 237 5.93 7.01 -2.56
C THR A 237 6.86 5.90 -2.08
N SER A 238 6.28 4.93 -1.37
CA SER A 238 6.95 3.69 -0.97
C SER A 238 6.73 2.54 -1.98
N TRP A 239 6.12 2.80 -3.14
CA TRP A 239 5.73 1.79 -4.16
C TRP A 239 6.67 1.65 -5.35
#